data_AF-A0A919XBY8-F1
#
_entry.id   AF-A0A919XBY8-F1
#
_cell.length_a   1.000
_cell.length_b   1.000
_cell.length_c   1.000
_cell.angle_alpha   90.00
_cell.angle_beta   90.00
_cell.angle_gamma   90.00
#
_symmetry.space_group_name_H-M   'P 1'
#
loop_
_entity.id
_entity.type
_entity.pdbx_description
1 polymer ?
#
loop_
_entity_poly.entity_id
_entity_poly.type
_entity_poly.pdbx_seq_one_letter_code
_entity_poly.pdbx_strand_id
1 'polypeptide(L)'
;MQQVNKGKKIALTLIGSNLLLVLLVEILRLAQGIFSNLLGTAVWIVTMILIYCGVKKAKWAFVIFTVWNIAMLIAAWAGKVVISPLPMNLWIFATAAFLLQIATSVVFVFSSSVNDFLYKQGH
;
A
#
# COMPACT_ATOMS: atom_id res chain seq x y z
N MET A 1 -6.96 -2.57 -27.69
CA MET A 1 -7.57 -3.43 -26.63
C MET A 1 -6.55 -4.21 -25.80
N GLN A 2 -5.48 -4.82 -26.36
CA GLN A 2 -4.52 -5.60 -25.56
C GLN A 2 -3.70 -4.79 -24.53
N GLN A 3 -3.21 -3.59 -24.87
CA GLN A 3 -2.52 -2.71 -23.89
C GLN A 3 -3.46 -2.24 -22.76
N VAL A 4 -4.75 -2.11 -23.05
CA VAL A 4 -5.80 -1.68 -22.11
C VAL A 4 -6.03 -2.74 -21.02
N ASN A 5 -6.14 -4.01 -21.41
CA ASN A 5 -6.28 -5.12 -20.46
C ASN A 5 -5.00 -5.34 -19.64
N LYS A 6 -3.82 -5.08 -20.23
CA LYS A 6 -2.54 -5.16 -19.51
C LYS A 6 -2.44 -4.10 -18.40
N GLY A 7 -2.77 -2.84 -18.69
CA GLY A 7 -2.72 -1.76 -17.70
C GLY A 7 -3.65 -1.99 -16.50
N LYS A 8 -4.92 -2.37 -16.78
CA LYS A 8 -5.87 -2.72 -15.71
C LYS A 8 -5.38 -3.91 -14.88
N LYS A 9 -4.86 -4.96 -15.53
CA LYS A 9 -4.32 -6.14 -14.84
C LYS A 9 -3.14 -5.77 -13.94
N ILE A 10 -2.20 -4.96 -14.42
CA ILE A 10 -1.05 -4.50 -13.63
C ILE A 10 -1.51 -3.74 -12.38
N ALA A 11 -2.47 -2.83 -12.52
CA ALA A 11 -2.98 -2.04 -11.41
C ALA A 11 -3.70 -2.91 -10.36
N LEU A 12 -4.55 -3.84 -10.81
CA LEU A 12 -5.24 -4.77 -9.93
C LEU A 12 -4.28 -5.73 -9.24
N THR A 13 -3.25 -6.20 -9.95
CA THR A 13 -2.18 -7.02 -9.35
C THR A 13 -1.40 -6.20 -8.32
N LEU A 14 -1.06 -4.95 -8.59
CA LEU A 14 -0.35 -4.08 -7.64
C LEU A 14 -1.17 -3.79 -6.37
N ILE A 15 -2.48 -3.55 -6.51
CA ILE A 15 -3.41 -3.39 -5.38
C ILE A 15 -3.49 -4.70 -4.58
N GLY A 16 -3.69 -5.83 -5.27
CA GLY A 16 -3.79 -7.14 -4.63
C GLY A 16 -2.51 -7.55 -3.91
N SER A 17 -1.35 -7.33 -4.52
CA SER A 17 -0.04 -7.59 -3.91
C SER A 17 0.21 -6.69 -2.70
N ASN A 18 -0.18 -5.42 -2.73
CA ASN A 18 -0.10 -4.54 -1.56
C ASN A 18 -0.98 -5.05 -0.42
N LEU A 19 -2.21 -5.44 -0.73
CA LEU A 19 -3.16 -5.93 0.26
C LEU A 19 -2.64 -7.22 0.91
N LEU A 20 -2.09 -8.14 0.12
CA LEU A 20 -1.49 -9.38 0.60
C LEU A 20 -0.25 -9.13 1.48
N LEU A 21 0.64 -8.21 1.08
CA LEU A 21 1.83 -7.86 1.86
C LEU A 21 1.48 -7.17 3.19
N VAL A 22 0.49 -6.28 3.19
CA VAL A 22 0.01 -5.63 4.43
C VAL A 22 -0.59 -6.66 5.38
N LEU A 23 -1.38 -7.61 4.88
CA LEU A 23 -1.93 -8.70 5.68
C LEU A 23 -0.83 -9.59 6.27
N LEU A 24 0.19 -9.94 5.48
CA LEU A 24 1.34 -10.72 5.96
C LEU A 24 2.10 -9.99 7.07
N VAL A 25 2.35 -8.69 6.91
CA VAL A 25 3.02 -7.87 7.93
C VAL A 25 2.19 -7.83 9.21
N GLU A 26 0.86 -7.69 9.12
CA GLU A 26 0.02 -7.72 10.32
C GLU A 26 -0.05 -9.08 11.00
N ILE A 27 -0.18 -10.18 10.24
CA ILE A 27 -0.16 -11.52 10.83
C ILE A 27 1.16 -11.76 11.58
N LEU A 28 2.29 -11.37 10.99
CA LEU A 28 3.60 -11.49 11.65
C LEU A 28 3.72 -10.61 12.90
N ARG A 29 3.12 -9.41 12.89
CA ARG A 29 3.07 -8.52 14.06
C ARG A 29 2.22 -9.09 15.18
N LEU A 30 1.02 -9.59 14.86
CA LEU A 30 0.12 -10.23 15.80
C LEU A 30 0.75 -11.49 16.42
N ALA A 31 1.42 -12.31 15.61
CA ALA A 31 2.15 -13.48 16.09
C ALA A 31 3.28 -13.15 17.08
N GLN A 32 3.79 -11.91 17.05
CA GLN A 32 4.83 -11.42 17.94
C GLN A 32 4.28 -10.55 19.09
N GLY A 33 2.96 -10.46 19.24
CA GLY A 33 2.31 -9.64 20.28
C GLY A 33 2.45 -8.14 20.07
N ILE A 34 2.87 -7.68 18.89
CA ILE A 34 3.01 -6.26 18.55
C ILE A 34 1.65 -5.74 18.06
N PHE A 35 0.81 -5.31 19.00
CA PHE A 35 -0.47 -4.67 18.70
C PHE A 35 -0.25 -3.19 18.37
N SER A 36 0.24 -2.87 17.17
CA SER A 36 0.39 -1.48 16.73
C SER A 36 -0.58 -1.14 15.60
N ASN A 37 -1.46 -0.16 15.83
CA ASN A 37 -2.24 0.56 14.83
C ASN A 37 -3.17 -0.28 13.91
N LEU A 38 -3.94 -1.21 14.48
CA LEU A 38 -4.97 -2.00 13.78
C LEU A 38 -6.00 -1.13 13.03
N LEU A 39 -6.35 0.03 13.59
CA LEU A 39 -7.23 1.01 12.94
C LEU A 39 -6.62 1.55 11.64
N GLY A 40 -5.33 1.90 11.66
CA GLY A 40 -4.61 2.33 10.45
C GLY A 40 -4.61 1.24 9.37
N THR A 41 -4.41 -0.01 9.76
CA THR A 41 -4.44 -1.14 8.83
C THR A 41 -5.85 -1.40 8.28
N ALA A 42 -6.89 -1.30 9.10
CA ALA A 42 -8.28 -1.41 8.64
C ALA A 42 -8.64 -0.31 7.62
N VAL A 43 -8.27 0.95 7.90
CA VAL A 43 -8.46 2.08 6.97
C VAL A 43 -7.71 1.85 5.67
N TRP A 44 -6.51 1.25 5.74
CA TRP A 44 -5.74 0.89 4.55
C TRP A 44 -6.43 -0.15 3.67
N ILE A 45 -6.96 -1.21 4.29
CA ILE A 45 -7.69 -2.28 3.60
C ILE A 45 -8.95 -1.69 2.92
N VAL A 46 -9.71 -0.86 3.62
CA VAL A 46 -10.89 -0.20 3.07
C VAL A 46 -10.52 0.70 1.88
N THR A 47 -9.42 1.46 2.00
CA THR A 47 -8.93 2.32 0.92
C THR A 47 -8.57 1.50 -0.34
N MET A 48 -7.95 0.33 -0.16
CA MET A 48 -7.63 -0.58 -1.28
C MET A 48 -8.88 -1.13 -1.97
N ILE A 49 -9.90 -1.52 -1.19
CA ILE A 49 -11.18 -1.99 -1.74
C ILE A 49 -11.85 -0.88 -2.54
N LEU A 50 -11.87 0.36 -2.02
CA LEU A 50 -12.45 1.49 -2.74
C LEU A 50 -11.70 1.80 -4.05
N ILE A 51 -10.37 1.61 -4.09
CA ILE A 51 -9.60 1.72 -5.34
C ILE A 51 -9.96 0.58 -6.30
N TYR A 52 -10.11 -0.64 -5.80
CA TYR A 52 -10.56 -1.78 -6.61
C TYR A 52 -11.95 -1.53 -7.24
N CYS A 53 -12.86 -0.89 -6.50
CA CYS A 53 -14.18 -0.49 -6.98
C CYS A 53 -14.16 0.75 -7.91
N GLY A 54 -13.00 1.35 -8.20
CA GLY A 54 -12.89 2.50 -9.10
C GLY A 54 -13.35 3.82 -8.48
N VAL A 55 -13.20 4.02 -7.16
CA VAL A 55 -13.50 5.29 -6.51
C VAL A 55 -12.32 6.26 -6.66
N LYS A 56 -12.47 7.30 -7.50
CA LYS A 56 -11.42 8.31 -7.80
C LYS A 56 -10.81 8.96 -6.55
N LYS A 57 -11.61 9.22 -5.51
CA LYS A 57 -11.16 9.85 -4.26
C LYS A 57 -10.23 8.94 -3.44
N ALA A 58 -10.44 7.63 -3.50
CA ALA A 58 -9.66 6.66 -2.73
C ALA A 58 -8.20 6.56 -3.23
N LYS A 59 -7.97 6.83 -4.51
CA LYS A 59 -6.61 6.98 -5.07
C LYS A 59 -5.78 8.00 -4.32
N TRP A 60 -6.33 9.21 -4.19
CA TRP A 60 -5.62 10.32 -3.56
C TRP A 60 -5.43 10.07 -2.06
N ALA A 61 -6.43 9.45 -1.41
CA ALA A 61 -6.27 8.96 -0.05
C ALA A 61 -5.07 8.00 0.05
N PHE A 62 -4.97 7.00 -0.82
CA PHE A 62 -3.84 6.06 -0.83
C PHE A 62 -2.49 6.72 -1.07
N VAL A 63 -2.40 7.67 -2.01
CA VAL A 63 -1.16 8.42 -2.27
C VAL A 63 -0.75 9.23 -1.03
N ILE A 64 -1.68 9.98 -0.42
CA ILE A 64 -1.42 10.77 0.79
C ILE A 64 -0.99 9.86 1.94
N PHE A 65 -1.70 8.76 2.14
CA PHE A 65 -1.39 7.77 3.17
C PHE A 65 -0.02 7.10 2.95
N THR A 66 0.35 6.87 1.69
CA THR A 66 1.68 6.36 1.33
C THR A 66 2.76 7.40 1.66
N VAL A 67 2.57 8.66 1.32
CA VAL A 67 3.49 9.76 1.68
C VAL A 67 3.63 9.90 3.19
N TRP A 68 2.52 9.81 3.93
CA TRP A 68 2.54 9.83 5.39
C TRP A 68 3.31 8.63 5.98
N ASN A 69 3.10 7.43 5.45
CA ASN A 69 3.87 6.24 5.84
C ASN A 69 5.36 6.37 5.51
N ILE A 70 5.72 7.01 4.40
CA ILE A 70 7.12 7.34 4.05
C ILE A 70 7.72 8.27 5.09
N ALA A 71 7.02 9.35 5.45
CA ALA A 71 7.47 10.28 6.48
C ALA A 71 7.64 9.60 7.86
N MET A 72 6.66 8.79 8.26
CA MET A 72 6.70 7.98 9.48
C MET A 72 7.86 6.97 9.47
N LEU A 73 8.11 6.31 8.34
CA LEU A 73 9.22 5.38 8.20
C LEU A 73 10.56 6.10 8.31
N ILE A 74 10.74 7.23 7.62
CA ILE A 74 11.96 8.04 7.72
C ILE A 74 12.17 8.52 9.15
N ALA A 75 11.11 8.98 9.83
CA ALA A 75 11.17 9.37 11.25
C ALA A 75 11.52 8.18 12.15
N ALA A 76 10.96 6.99 11.89
CA ALA A 76 11.30 5.76 12.62
C ALA A 76 12.73 5.30 12.36
N TRP A 77 13.27 5.51 11.15
CA TRP A 77 14.67 5.25 10.83
C TRP A 77 15.62 6.26 11.48
N ALA A 78 15.24 7.54 11.54
CA ALA A 78 15.98 8.56 12.28
C ALA A 78 15.94 8.30 13.79
N GLY A 79 14.82 7.80 14.32
CA GLY A 79 14.65 7.40 15.72
C GLY A 79 15.20 6.00 16.06
N LYS A 80 15.56 5.20 15.06
CA LYS A 80 16.05 3.81 15.20
C LYS A 80 17.40 3.67 15.88
N VAL A 81 18.07 4.78 16.16
CA VAL A 81 19.21 4.80 17.09
C VAL A 81 18.75 4.42 18.52
N VAL A 82 17.44 4.46 18.83
CA VAL A 82 16.97 4.49 20.23
C VAL A 82 16.06 3.32 20.65
N ILE A 83 15.40 2.55 19.76
CA ILE A 83 14.36 1.58 20.22
C ILE A 83 14.48 0.22 19.53
N SER A 84 14.86 -0.78 20.33
CA SER A 84 14.65 -2.25 20.26
C SER A 84 14.74 -2.94 18.88
N PRO A 85 15.54 -4.02 18.75
CA PRO A 85 15.63 -4.77 17.51
C PRO A 85 14.30 -5.50 17.24
N LEU A 86 13.46 -4.93 16.38
CA LEU A 86 12.41 -5.68 15.69
C LEU A 86 13.06 -6.88 14.97
N PRO A 87 12.46 -8.06 14.99
CA PRO A 87 13.04 -9.23 14.37
C PRO A 87 13.18 -9.05 12.86
N MET A 88 14.25 -9.63 12.31
CA MET A 88 14.72 -9.43 10.93
C MET A 88 13.63 -9.71 9.89
N ASN A 89 12.76 -10.69 10.15
CA ASN A 89 11.64 -11.05 9.27
C ASN A 89 10.64 -9.89 9.10
N LEU A 90 10.19 -9.26 10.18
CA LEU A 90 9.29 -8.10 10.13
C LEU A 90 9.93 -6.93 9.39
N TRP A 91 11.24 -6.72 9.57
CA TRP A 91 11.97 -5.68 8.85
C TRP A 91 11.94 -5.89 7.34
N ILE A 92 12.21 -7.11 6.89
CA ILE A 92 12.23 -7.46 5.47
C ILE A 92 10.83 -7.28 4.86
N PHE A 93 9.80 -7.84 5.49
CA PHE A 93 8.43 -7.75 4.96
C PHE A 93 7.86 -6.33 5.01
N ALA A 94 8.12 -5.57 6.07
CA ALA A 94 7.70 -4.17 6.16
C ALA A 94 8.40 -3.31 5.08
N THR A 95 9.69 -3.54 4.84
CA THR A 95 10.44 -2.83 3.78
C THR A 95 9.94 -3.21 2.39
N ALA A 96 9.67 -4.50 2.14
CA ALA A 96 9.11 -4.96 0.87
C ALA A 96 7.70 -4.38 0.62
N ALA A 97 6.83 -4.37 1.64
CA ALA A 97 5.51 -3.76 1.57
C ALA A 97 5.62 -2.26 1.26
N PHE A 98 6.56 -1.58 1.89
CA PHE A 98 6.81 -0.16 1.67
C PHE A 98 7.28 0.16 0.25
N LEU A 99 8.25 -0.60 -0.29
CA LEU A 99 8.70 -0.44 -1.67
C LEU A 99 7.56 -0.66 -2.67
N LEU A 100 6.69 -1.65 -2.41
CA LEU A 100 5.54 -1.92 -3.25
C LEU A 100 4.48 -0.81 -3.18
N GLN A 101 4.27 -0.19 -2.00
CA GLN A 101 3.40 0.97 -1.84
C GLN A 101 3.91 2.16 -2.65
N ILE A 102 5.21 2.43 -2.61
CA ILE A 102 5.85 3.48 -3.43
C ILE A 102 5.64 3.19 -4.92
N ALA A 103 5.96 1.98 -5.37
CA ALA A 103 5.80 1.60 -6.78
C ALA A 103 4.35 1.78 -7.26
N THR A 104 3.39 1.42 -6.40
CA THR A 104 1.95 1.53 -6.70
C THR A 104 1.47 2.98 -6.71
N SER A 105 1.97 3.81 -5.79
CA SER A 105 1.72 5.25 -5.76
C SER A 105 2.26 5.92 -7.03
N VAL A 106 3.49 5.60 -7.46
CA VAL A 106 4.09 6.10 -8.70
C VAL A 106 3.25 5.71 -9.92
N VAL A 107 2.84 4.43 -10.02
CA VAL A 107 1.96 3.97 -11.11
C VAL A 107 0.64 4.74 -11.11
N PHE A 108 0.03 4.98 -9.95
CA PHE A 108 -1.19 5.76 -9.86
C PHE A 108 -1.00 7.24 -10.19
N VAL A 109 0.12 7.86 -9.85
CA VAL A 109 0.37 9.28 -10.19
C VAL A 109 0.64 9.44 -11.69
N PHE A 110 1.52 8.62 -12.26
CA PHE A 110 2.04 8.84 -13.61
C PHE A 110 1.29 8.11 -14.73
N SER A 111 0.52 7.06 -14.42
CA SER A 111 -0.19 6.30 -15.45
C SER A 111 -1.58 6.90 -15.73
N SER A 112 -1.64 7.83 -16.70
CA SER A 112 -2.90 8.37 -17.22
C SER A 112 -3.81 7.27 -17.76
N SER A 113 -3.25 6.29 -18.46
CA SER A 113 -4.02 5.17 -19.05
C SER A 113 -4.62 4.26 -17.98
N VAL A 114 -3.85 3.81 -16.99
CA VAL A 114 -4.33 2.92 -15.93
C VAL A 114 -5.41 3.61 -15.08
N ASN A 115 -5.25 4.89 -14.79
CA ASN A 115 -6.25 5.68 -14.08
C ASN A 115 -7.54 5.77 -14.89
N ASP A 116 -7.46 6.17 -16.15
CA ASP A 116 -8.65 6.27 -16.99
C ASP A 116 -9.41 4.94 -17.06
N PHE A 117 -8.73 3.79 -17.07
CA PHE A 117 -9.40 2.49 -17.12
C PHE A 117 -9.98 2.03 -15.78
N LEU A 118 -9.31 2.28 -14.66
CA LEU A 118 -9.87 2.00 -13.32
C LEU A 118 -11.10 2.87 -13.03
N TYR A 119 -11.10 4.12 -13.51
CA TYR A 119 -12.08 5.13 -13.11
C TYR A 119 -13.14 5.49 -14.17
N LYS A 120 -13.01 5.04 -15.43
CA LYS A 120 -14.07 5.14 -16.45
C LYS A 120 -15.00 3.91 -16.49
N GLN A 121 -14.68 2.82 -15.79
CA GLN A 121 -15.58 1.65 -15.70
C GLN A 121 -16.79 1.86 -14.77
N GLY A 122 -16.95 3.04 -14.18
CA GLY A 122 -18.07 3.41 -13.31
C GLY A 122 -19.02 4.46 -13.89
N HIS A 123 -19.02 4.70 -15.21
CA HIS A 123 -19.99 5.56 -15.90
C HIS A 123 -20.53 4.88 -17.15
#